data_AF-E3N210-F1
#
_entry.id   AF-E3N210-F1
#
_cell.length_a   1.000
_cell.length_b   1.000
_cell.length_c   1.000
_cell.angle_alpha   90.00
_cell.angle_beta   90.00
_cell.angle_gamma   90.00
#
_symmetry.space_group_name_H-M   'P 1'
#
loop_
_entity.id
_entity.type
_entity.pdbx_description
1 polymer ?
#
loop_
_entity_poly.entity_id
_entity_poly.type
_entity_poly.pdbx_seq_one_letter_code
_entity_poly.pdbx_strand_id
1 'polypeptide(L)'
;MPLPLSYPGLRCVLEHLEAVKRARIIGRSPVLQKVDKTIPLCLKNLHIKRHKLTINNLSIEYDKDEVKFKMNEKTISRKGLESREDTIKKLVHFYICGRSITRVDKLDWGYSLLPDRVMPVDLKLSINSLDAFSREDFETVLPFIDPHSFPLKTVIAIPETSIFDNQIVKSAETLIVNLCPLILYFINVRMATVEDLKKLKNKTVIFQNLWVMRNDIILLIKHQMETKKATGTTFVITTDDKGFIKKMLREFEQAFGEYRSYLDGVNERFLPGSSRFSIPINNESRIHVYAIEDPEEDGPYKIIVKPVPEIS
;
A
#
# COMPACT_ATOMS: atom_id res chain seq x y z
N MET A 1 18.09 -42.43 19.01
CA MET A 1 17.22 -41.25 18.82
C MET A 1 18.12 -40.02 18.68
N PRO A 2 17.88 -39.11 17.73
CA PRO A 2 18.62 -37.86 17.68
C PRO A 2 18.39 -37.04 18.96
N LEU A 3 19.42 -36.34 19.43
CA LEU A 3 19.34 -35.47 20.60
C LEU A 3 18.30 -34.36 20.33
N PRO A 4 17.41 -34.05 21.29
CA PRO A 4 16.49 -32.93 21.15
C PRO A 4 17.27 -31.62 21.03
N LEU A 5 16.78 -30.69 20.21
CA LEU A 5 17.37 -29.36 20.08
C LEU A 5 17.37 -28.64 21.43
N SER A 6 18.47 -27.95 21.73
CA SER A 6 18.57 -27.07 22.89
C SER A 6 17.61 -25.88 22.77
N TYR A 7 17.29 -25.23 23.89
CA TYR A 7 16.42 -24.05 23.88
C TYR A 7 16.90 -22.92 22.93
N PRO A 8 18.20 -22.55 22.91
CA PRO A 8 18.71 -21.60 21.92
C PRO A 8 18.55 -22.10 20.47
N GLY A 9 18.77 -23.40 20.23
CA GLY A 9 18.59 -24.00 18.90
C GLY A 9 17.14 -23.94 18.41
N LEU A 10 16.18 -24.28 19.27
CA LEU A 10 14.75 -24.16 18.96
C LEU A 10 14.34 -22.71 18.68
N ARG A 11 14.83 -21.76 19.48
CA ARG A 11 14.57 -20.34 19.29
C ARG A 11 15.07 -19.86 17.92
N CYS A 12 16.31 -20.20 17.58
CA CYS A 12 16.93 -19.83 16.30
C CYS A 12 16.14 -20.38 15.11
N VAL A 13 15.72 -21.65 15.16
CA VAL A 13 14.91 -22.26 14.08
C VAL A 13 13.57 -21.56 13.94
N LEU A 14 12.86 -21.31 15.04
CA LEU A 14 11.56 -20.63 15.03
C LEU A 14 11.66 -19.19 14.52
N GLU A 15 12.73 -18.48 14.83
CA GLU A 15 12.96 -17.09 14.38
C GLU A 15 13.08 -16.97 12.85
N HIS A 16 13.72 -17.95 12.20
CA HIS A 16 13.92 -17.95 10.75
C HIS A 16 12.82 -18.68 9.97
N LEU A 17 11.82 -19.24 10.66
CA LEU A 17 10.66 -19.85 10.03
C LEU A 17 9.63 -18.80 9.62
N GLU A 18 9.12 -18.93 8.39
CA GLU A 18 7.99 -18.12 7.92
C GLU A 18 6.80 -18.24 8.90
N ALA A 19 6.15 -17.11 9.18
CA ALA A 19 5.18 -16.96 10.26
C ALA A 19 4.02 -17.97 10.23
N VAL A 20 3.45 -18.25 9.05
CA VAL A 20 2.35 -19.22 8.91
C VAL A 20 2.84 -20.65 9.15
N LYS A 21 4.01 -21.02 8.61
CA LYS A 21 4.63 -22.34 8.88
C LYS A 21 4.94 -22.50 10.37
N ARG A 22 5.49 -21.46 10.98
CA ARG A 22 5.80 -21.39 12.42
C ARG A 22 4.54 -21.59 13.27
N ALA A 23 3.45 -20.89 12.97
CA ALA A 23 2.17 -21.01 13.67
C ALA A 23 1.61 -22.45 13.63
N ARG A 24 1.78 -23.18 12.52
CA ARG A 24 1.35 -24.58 12.40
C ARG A 24 2.16 -25.53 13.30
N ILE A 25 3.45 -25.29 13.45
CA ILE A 25 4.34 -26.11 14.30
C ILE A 25 3.97 -25.90 15.77
N ILE A 26 3.89 -24.64 16.21
CA ILE A 26 3.62 -24.31 17.62
C ILE A 26 2.17 -24.65 18.02
N GLY A 27 1.21 -24.64 17.09
CA GLY A 27 -0.19 -24.96 17.38
C GLY A 27 -0.41 -26.36 17.96
N ARG A 28 0.59 -27.25 17.85
CA ARG A 28 0.54 -28.63 18.37
C ARG A 28 1.31 -28.83 19.68
N SER A 29 1.98 -27.80 20.21
CA SER A 29 2.82 -27.91 21.41
C SER A 29 2.76 -26.65 22.29
N PRO A 30 2.17 -26.74 23.50
CA PRO A 30 2.13 -25.63 24.45
C PRO A 30 3.52 -25.12 24.87
N VAL A 31 4.51 -26.02 24.92
CA VAL A 31 5.90 -25.66 25.24
C VAL A 31 6.48 -24.77 24.14
N LEU A 32 6.29 -25.14 22.87
CA LEU A 32 6.76 -24.34 21.75
C LEU A 32 6.04 -23.00 21.66
N GLN A 33 4.75 -22.92 22.02
CA GLN A 33 4.03 -21.65 22.09
C GLN A 33 4.64 -20.68 23.11
N LYS A 34 5.15 -21.18 24.25
CA LYS A 34 5.84 -20.32 25.22
C LYS A 34 7.15 -19.78 24.66
N VAL A 35 7.92 -20.61 23.97
CA VAL A 35 9.17 -20.16 23.30
C VAL A 35 8.86 -19.19 22.16
N ASP A 36 7.82 -19.47 21.38
CA ASP A 36 7.38 -18.63 20.27
C ASP A 36 7.12 -17.18 20.68
N LYS A 37 6.48 -17.00 21.84
CA LYS A 37 6.12 -15.69 22.38
C LYS A 37 7.32 -14.79 22.68
N THR A 38 8.52 -15.36 22.86
CA THR A 38 9.75 -14.58 23.11
C THR A 38 10.44 -14.11 21.84
N ILE A 39 9.98 -14.57 20.68
CA ILE A 39 10.58 -14.28 19.38
C ILE A 39 9.66 -13.30 18.63
N PRO A 40 10.21 -12.19 18.11
CA PRO A 40 9.45 -11.24 17.29
C PRO A 40 8.70 -11.92 16.15
N LEU A 41 7.56 -11.35 15.79
CA LEU A 41 6.78 -11.75 14.63
C LEU A 41 7.05 -10.77 13.49
N CYS A 42 7.53 -11.27 12.36
CA CYS A 42 7.72 -10.48 11.14
C CYS A 42 6.76 -10.98 10.06
N LEU A 43 5.87 -10.12 9.61
CA LEU A 43 4.88 -10.39 8.57
C LEU A 43 5.17 -9.53 7.34
N LYS A 44 5.05 -10.11 6.15
CA LYS A 44 5.06 -9.35 4.90
C LYS A 44 3.72 -8.64 4.71
N ASN A 45 2.62 -9.38 4.82
CA ASN A 45 1.28 -8.85 4.61
C ASN A 45 0.37 -9.23 5.78
N LEU A 46 -0.36 -8.25 6.30
CA LEU A 46 -1.45 -8.46 7.25
C LEU A 46 -2.68 -7.72 6.74
N HIS A 47 -3.75 -8.45 6.43
CA HIS A 47 -5.01 -7.87 5.98
C HIS A 47 -6.08 -8.18 7.00
N ILE A 48 -6.70 -7.16 7.56
CA ILE A 48 -7.76 -7.30 8.55
C ILE A 48 -9.01 -6.63 7.98
N LYS A 49 -9.97 -7.45 7.56
CA LYS A 49 -11.25 -7.05 6.99
C LYS A 49 -12.40 -7.74 7.72
N ARG A 50 -13.61 -7.21 7.58
CA ARG A 50 -14.85 -7.72 8.20
C ARG A 50 -15.02 -9.25 8.17
N HIS A 51 -14.72 -9.88 7.04
CA HIS A 51 -14.95 -11.31 6.80
C HIS A 51 -13.67 -12.09 6.48
N LYS A 52 -12.50 -11.44 6.59
CA LYS A 52 -11.24 -12.02 6.11
C LYS A 52 -10.06 -11.51 6.91
N LEU A 53 -9.26 -12.43 7.43
CA LEU A 53 -7.92 -12.18 7.96
C LEU A 53 -6.92 -12.81 7.01
N THR A 54 -5.96 -12.05 6.50
CA THR A 54 -4.87 -12.60 5.69
C THR A 54 -3.55 -12.35 6.39
N ILE A 55 -2.74 -13.40 6.54
CA ILE A 55 -1.39 -13.35 7.11
C ILE A 55 -0.45 -13.96 6.09
N ASN A 56 0.38 -13.15 5.46
CA ASN A 56 1.20 -13.54 4.31
C ASN A 56 0.34 -14.25 3.25
N ASN A 57 0.53 -15.57 3.08
CA ASN A 57 -0.20 -16.38 2.09
C ASN A 57 -1.35 -17.20 2.70
N LEU A 58 -1.61 -17.07 4.01
CA LEU A 58 -2.74 -17.68 4.68
C LEU A 58 -3.92 -16.72 4.66
N SER A 59 -5.00 -17.11 4.01
CA SER A 59 -6.29 -16.41 4.05
C SER A 59 -7.25 -17.18 4.94
N ILE A 60 -7.85 -16.50 5.90
CA ILE A 60 -8.85 -17.04 6.82
C ILE A 60 -10.15 -16.27 6.59
N GLU A 61 -11.15 -16.95 6.04
CA GLU A 61 -12.47 -16.37 5.76
C GLU A 61 -13.50 -16.87 6.77
N TYR A 62 -14.35 -15.96 7.23
CA TYR A 62 -15.35 -16.20 8.27
C TYR A 62 -16.75 -16.00 7.71
N ASP A 63 -17.53 -17.08 7.69
CA ASP A 63 -18.97 -17.05 7.47
C ASP A 63 -19.70 -17.22 8.82
N LYS A 64 -21.04 -17.15 8.84
CA LYS A 64 -21.85 -17.24 10.07
C LYS A 64 -21.52 -18.48 10.92
N ASP A 65 -21.34 -19.64 10.27
CA ASP A 65 -21.19 -20.94 10.95
C ASP A 65 -19.93 -21.71 10.52
N GLU A 66 -19.08 -21.11 9.69
CA GLU A 66 -17.93 -21.78 9.08
C GLU A 66 -16.71 -20.86 8.98
N VAL A 67 -15.53 -21.43 9.24
CA VAL A 67 -14.25 -20.75 8.99
C VAL A 67 -13.42 -21.56 7.99
N LYS A 68 -12.99 -20.87 6.95
CA LYS A 68 -12.22 -21.44 5.83
C LYS A 68 -10.79 -20.94 5.91
N PHE A 69 -9.86 -21.87 6.05
CA PHE A 69 -8.42 -21.62 5.96
C PHE A 69 -7.98 -21.98 4.54
N LYS A 70 -7.57 -20.97 3.78
CA LYS A 70 -7.04 -21.10 2.43
C LYS A 70 -5.55 -20.80 2.46
N MET A 71 -4.74 -21.71 1.98
CA MET A 71 -3.30 -21.49 1.80
C MET A 71 -2.87 -22.16 0.50
N ASN A 72 -2.40 -21.35 -0.45
CA ASN A 72 -2.18 -21.78 -1.83
C ASN A 72 -3.48 -22.40 -2.38
N GLU A 73 -3.41 -23.56 -3.03
CA GLU A 73 -4.57 -24.27 -3.60
C GLU A 73 -5.33 -25.14 -2.57
N LYS A 74 -4.90 -25.17 -1.31
CA LYS A 74 -5.53 -26.01 -0.27
C LYS A 74 -6.49 -25.21 0.57
N THR A 75 -7.73 -25.71 0.68
CA THR A 75 -8.76 -25.16 1.55
C THR A 75 -9.16 -26.18 2.61
N ILE A 76 -9.18 -25.77 3.87
CA ILE A 76 -9.70 -26.55 4.99
C ILE A 76 -10.82 -25.72 5.62
N SER A 77 -11.98 -26.34 5.86
CA SER A 77 -13.06 -25.68 6.58
C SER A 77 -13.35 -26.34 7.93
N ARG A 78 -13.81 -25.53 8.87
CA ARG A 78 -14.28 -25.98 10.18
C ARG A 78 -15.65 -25.36 10.46
N LYS A 79 -16.59 -26.18 10.91
CA LYS A 79 -17.96 -25.81 11.30
C LYS A 79 -18.12 -25.92 12.81
N GLY A 80 -19.18 -25.31 13.35
CA GLY A 80 -19.51 -25.39 14.78
C GLY A 80 -18.65 -24.48 15.64
N LEU A 81 -18.30 -23.31 15.12
CA LEU A 81 -17.55 -22.29 15.86
C LEU A 81 -18.52 -21.40 16.65
N GLU A 82 -17.98 -20.74 17.68
CA GLU A 82 -18.70 -19.72 18.46
C GLU A 82 -19.08 -18.51 17.58
N SER A 83 -19.48 -17.40 18.20
CA SER A 83 -19.73 -16.16 17.48
C SER A 83 -18.55 -15.78 16.58
N ARG A 84 -18.85 -15.11 15.45
CA ARG A 84 -17.84 -14.61 14.51
C ARG A 84 -16.77 -13.76 15.20
N GLU A 85 -17.18 -12.92 16.14
CA GLU A 85 -16.29 -11.99 16.85
C GLU A 85 -15.30 -12.73 17.75
N ASP A 86 -15.79 -13.72 18.50
CA ASP A 86 -14.94 -14.55 19.36
C ASP A 86 -13.94 -15.36 18.55
N THR A 87 -14.37 -15.83 17.37
CA THR A 87 -13.49 -16.56 16.45
C THR A 87 -12.38 -15.66 15.91
N ILE A 88 -12.69 -14.43 15.47
CA ILE A 88 -11.68 -13.48 15.00
C ILE A 88 -10.73 -13.10 16.15
N LYS A 89 -11.26 -12.80 17.35
CA LYS A 89 -10.46 -12.53 18.55
C LYS A 89 -9.46 -13.65 18.84
N LYS A 90 -9.93 -14.90 18.86
CA LYS A 90 -9.08 -16.07 19.12
C LYS A 90 -7.97 -16.21 18.08
N LEU A 91 -8.27 -15.95 16.81
CA LEU A 91 -7.30 -16.06 15.73
C LEU A 91 -6.27 -14.94 15.75
N VAL A 92 -6.72 -13.70 15.94
CA VAL A 92 -5.83 -12.54 16.12
C VAL A 92 -4.92 -12.77 17.33
N HIS A 93 -5.49 -13.23 18.45
CA HIS A 93 -4.72 -13.54 19.64
C HIS A 93 -3.70 -14.65 19.41
N PHE A 94 -4.07 -15.72 18.70
CA PHE A 94 -3.16 -16.83 18.41
C PHE A 94 -2.03 -16.44 17.45
N TYR A 95 -2.37 -15.78 16.34
CA TYR A 95 -1.42 -15.51 15.26
C TYR A 95 -0.59 -14.25 15.48
N ILE A 96 -1.11 -13.25 16.19
CA ILE A 96 -0.52 -11.90 16.24
C ILE A 96 -0.08 -11.58 17.67
N CYS A 97 -0.94 -11.79 18.66
CA CYS A 97 -0.74 -11.26 20.02
C CYS A 97 0.16 -12.13 20.90
N GLY A 98 0.49 -11.59 22.09
CA GLY A 98 1.31 -12.27 23.08
C GLY A 98 2.80 -12.33 22.74
N ARG A 99 3.26 -11.50 21.79
CA ARG A 99 4.65 -11.35 21.37
C ARG A 99 5.11 -9.93 21.64
N SER A 100 6.38 -9.77 22.00
CA SER A 100 6.93 -8.46 22.38
C SER A 100 7.00 -7.46 21.22
N ILE A 101 7.19 -7.95 19.98
CA ILE A 101 7.36 -7.09 18.80
C ILE A 101 6.68 -7.75 17.61
N THR A 102 5.77 -7.03 16.97
CA THR A 102 5.16 -7.43 15.70
C THR A 102 5.52 -6.39 14.63
N ARG A 103 6.35 -6.81 13.66
CA ARG A 103 6.69 -6.02 12.47
C ARG A 103 5.85 -6.49 11.29
N VAL A 104 5.24 -5.56 10.57
CA VAL A 104 4.37 -5.83 9.43
C VAL A 104 4.79 -4.92 8.28
N ASP A 105 5.25 -5.47 7.17
CA ASP A 105 5.67 -4.63 6.03
C ASP A 105 4.48 -3.88 5.40
N LYS A 106 3.38 -4.60 5.10
CA LYS A 106 2.13 -4.01 4.62
C LYS A 106 0.93 -4.40 5.48
N LEU A 107 0.23 -3.39 6.01
CA LEU A 107 -1.04 -3.52 6.72
C LEU A 107 -2.19 -3.05 5.85
N ASP A 108 -3.13 -3.94 5.52
CA ASP A 108 -4.42 -3.62 4.89
C ASP A 108 -5.51 -3.63 5.96
N TRP A 109 -6.09 -2.46 6.20
CA TRP A 109 -7.01 -2.17 7.30
C TRP A 109 -8.36 -1.73 6.74
N GLY A 110 -9.30 -2.67 6.67
CA GLY A 110 -10.70 -2.43 6.30
C GLY A 110 -11.61 -2.74 7.49
N TYR A 111 -11.37 -2.03 8.59
CA TYR A 111 -11.84 -2.36 9.94
C TYR A 111 -13.09 -1.60 10.36
N SER A 112 -13.50 -0.56 9.62
CA SER A 112 -14.74 0.22 9.85
C SER A 112 -16.04 -0.62 9.95
N LEU A 113 -15.98 -1.91 9.66
CA LEU A 113 -17.11 -2.85 9.76
C LEU A 113 -16.92 -3.96 10.82
N LEU A 114 -15.87 -3.91 11.64
CA LEU A 114 -15.67 -4.80 12.77
C LEU A 114 -16.20 -4.15 14.07
N PRO A 115 -16.85 -4.92 14.95
CA PRO A 115 -17.35 -4.38 16.21
C PRO A 115 -16.20 -3.98 17.13
N ASP A 116 -16.47 -2.96 17.95
CA ASP A 116 -15.57 -2.52 19.01
C ASP A 116 -15.07 -3.74 19.81
N ARG A 117 -13.77 -3.76 20.13
CA ARG A 117 -13.08 -4.74 21.00
C ARG A 117 -12.58 -6.04 20.37
N VAL A 118 -12.58 -6.23 19.04
CA VAL A 118 -12.00 -7.46 18.45
C VAL A 118 -10.45 -7.47 18.46
N MET A 119 -9.80 -6.30 18.40
CA MET A 119 -8.35 -6.20 18.61
C MET A 119 -8.01 -6.06 20.10
N PRO A 120 -6.92 -6.68 20.58
CA PRO A 120 -6.41 -6.45 21.92
C PRO A 120 -5.88 -5.02 22.08
N VAL A 121 -6.11 -4.45 23.27
CA VAL A 121 -5.77 -3.05 23.59
C VAL A 121 -4.25 -2.82 23.62
N ASP A 122 -3.47 -3.85 23.92
CA ASP A 122 -2.01 -3.84 24.00
C ASP A 122 -1.32 -4.13 22.65
N LEU A 123 -2.08 -4.36 21.57
CA LEU A 123 -1.51 -4.63 20.26
C LEU A 123 -0.81 -3.38 19.70
N LYS A 124 0.48 -3.51 19.42
CA LYS A 124 1.29 -2.50 18.72
C LYS A 124 2.00 -3.13 17.52
N LEU A 125 1.74 -2.57 16.34
CA LEU A 125 2.27 -3.01 15.05
C LEU A 125 3.28 -1.97 14.56
N SER A 126 4.52 -2.38 14.38
CA SER A 126 5.51 -1.59 13.65
C SER A 126 5.31 -1.84 12.15
N ILE A 127 4.90 -0.81 11.41
CA ILE A 127 4.50 -0.95 9.99
C ILE A 127 5.27 -0.04 9.04
N ASN A 128 5.52 -0.50 7.81
CA ASN A 128 6.10 0.35 6.76
C ASN A 128 5.03 0.96 5.85
N SER A 129 3.98 0.17 5.55
CA SER A 129 2.92 0.54 4.61
C SER A 129 1.53 0.33 5.18
N LEU A 130 0.63 1.28 4.94
CA LEU A 130 -0.78 1.21 5.33
C LEU A 130 -1.68 1.32 4.10
N ASP A 131 -2.65 0.43 3.98
CA ASP A 131 -3.71 0.42 2.97
C ASP A 131 -5.04 0.55 3.70
N ALA A 132 -5.70 1.70 3.57
CA ALA A 132 -6.92 2.05 4.28
C ALA A 132 -7.93 2.67 3.31
N PHE A 133 -9.18 2.24 3.39
CA PHE A 133 -10.19 2.55 2.36
C PHE A 133 -11.07 3.74 2.73
N SER A 134 -11.28 3.99 4.02
CA SER A 134 -12.11 5.10 4.48
C SER A 134 -11.41 5.97 5.52
N ARG A 135 -11.98 7.16 5.78
CA ARG A 135 -11.53 8.03 6.88
C ARG A 135 -11.56 7.31 8.22
N GLU A 136 -12.62 6.55 8.48
CA GLU A 136 -12.80 5.78 9.70
C GLU A 136 -11.74 4.67 9.84
N ASP A 137 -11.28 4.08 8.73
CA ASP A 137 -10.19 3.10 8.77
C ASP A 137 -8.88 3.75 9.28
N PHE A 138 -8.56 4.97 8.83
CA PHE A 138 -7.39 5.72 9.34
C PHE A 138 -7.53 6.07 10.83
N GLU A 139 -8.72 6.42 11.29
CA GLU A 139 -8.95 6.75 12.71
C GLU A 139 -8.87 5.50 13.60
N THR A 140 -9.45 4.39 13.14
CA THR A 140 -9.52 3.13 13.91
C THR A 140 -8.20 2.37 13.95
N VAL A 141 -7.30 2.54 12.96
CA VAL A 141 -6.00 1.86 12.96
C VAL A 141 -4.99 2.50 13.90
N LEU A 142 -5.11 3.82 14.13
CA LEU A 142 -4.13 4.62 14.88
C LEU A 142 -3.76 4.04 16.26
N PRO A 143 -4.70 3.57 17.10
CA PRO A 143 -4.36 2.98 18.40
C PRO A 143 -3.45 1.76 18.32
N PHE A 144 -3.41 1.06 17.18
CA PHE A 144 -2.70 -0.21 17.01
C PHE A 144 -1.34 -0.06 16.30
N ILE A 145 -1.01 1.12 15.79
CA ILE A 145 0.28 1.38 15.15
C ILE A 145 1.28 1.81 16.23
N ASP A 146 2.49 1.25 16.17
CA ASP A 146 3.63 1.73 16.95
C ASP A 146 4.01 3.14 16.46
N PRO A 147 4.04 4.17 17.33
CA PRO A 147 4.39 5.54 16.94
C PRO A 147 5.73 5.66 16.19
N HIS A 148 6.68 4.76 16.42
CA HIS A 148 7.96 4.73 15.70
C HIS A 148 7.83 4.38 14.21
N SER A 149 6.66 3.91 13.78
CA SER A 149 6.35 3.66 12.36
C SER A 149 6.18 4.96 11.56
N PHE A 150 5.89 6.09 12.22
CA PHE A 150 5.61 7.35 11.54
C PHE A 150 6.89 8.19 11.32
N PRO A 151 6.98 8.91 10.19
CA PRO A 151 6.08 8.86 9.03
C PRO A 151 6.18 7.53 8.28
N LEU A 152 5.05 7.06 7.75
CA LEU A 152 5.01 5.80 7.00
C LEU A 152 5.76 5.94 5.67
N LYS A 153 6.39 4.85 5.22
CA LYS A 153 7.04 4.82 3.91
C LYS A 153 6.01 4.87 2.79
N THR A 154 4.88 4.18 2.94
CA THR A 154 3.86 4.12 1.89
C THR A 154 2.46 4.12 2.48
N VAL A 155 1.57 4.92 1.89
CA VAL A 155 0.14 4.89 2.19
C VAL A 155 -0.63 4.64 0.91
N ILE A 156 -1.55 3.68 0.93
CA ILE A 156 -2.48 3.39 -0.15
C ILE A 156 -3.85 3.93 0.27
N ALA A 157 -4.47 4.71 -0.61
CA ALA A 157 -5.73 5.38 -0.37
C ALA A 157 -6.56 5.52 -1.65
N ILE A 158 -7.87 5.67 -1.50
CA ILE A 158 -8.76 6.05 -2.59
C ILE A 158 -8.66 7.57 -2.87
N PRO A 159 -8.97 8.04 -4.10
CA PRO A 159 -8.94 9.46 -4.46
C PRO A 159 -10.13 10.22 -3.87
N GLU A 160 -10.17 10.38 -2.55
CA GLU A 160 -11.19 11.14 -1.84
C GLU A 160 -10.58 12.39 -1.18
N THR A 161 -11.21 13.55 -1.36
CA THR A 161 -10.77 14.82 -0.75
C THR A 161 -10.54 14.68 0.76
N SER A 162 -11.46 14.00 1.44
CA SER A 162 -11.44 13.84 2.90
C SER A 162 -10.24 13.01 3.37
N ILE A 163 -9.75 12.08 2.54
CA ILE A 163 -8.61 11.20 2.86
C ILE A 163 -7.30 11.91 2.56
N PHE A 164 -7.21 12.67 1.45
CA PHE A 164 -6.01 13.43 1.13
C PHE A 164 -5.66 14.49 2.19
N ASP A 165 -6.66 14.95 2.95
CA ASP A 165 -6.44 15.86 4.06
C ASP A 165 -5.87 15.22 5.33
N ASN A 166 -5.85 13.88 5.41
CA ASN A 166 -5.35 13.14 6.57
C ASN A 166 -3.84 13.32 6.77
N GLN A 167 -3.40 13.49 8.03
CA GLN A 167 -1.99 13.71 8.37
C GLN A 167 -1.09 12.51 8.07
N ILE A 168 -1.60 11.28 8.20
CA ILE A 168 -0.87 10.05 7.85
C ILE A 168 -0.59 10.03 6.34
N VAL A 169 -1.59 10.40 5.54
CA VAL A 169 -1.46 10.51 4.08
C VAL A 169 -0.47 11.60 3.69
N LYS A 170 -0.58 12.80 4.29
CA LYS A 170 0.29 13.95 3.99
C LYS A 170 1.75 13.73 4.37
N SER A 171 2.01 12.97 5.43
CA SER A 171 3.36 12.75 5.96
C SER A 171 4.10 11.58 5.31
N ALA A 172 3.39 10.69 4.61
CA ALA A 172 4.01 9.51 3.99
C ALA A 172 5.01 9.88 2.87
N GLU A 173 6.07 9.10 2.71
CA GLU A 173 7.02 9.32 1.60
C GLU A 173 6.33 9.12 0.23
N THR A 174 5.63 7.99 0.10
CA THR A 174 4.90 7.62 -1.12
C THR A 174 3.41 7.48 -0.84
N LEU A 175 2.59 8.19 -1.61
CA LEU A 175 1.14 8.00 -1.66
C LEU A 175 0.79 7.18 -2.90
N ILE A 176 0.15 6.04 -2.73
CA ILE A 176 -0.45 5.27 -3.82
C ILE A 176 -1.95 5.57 -3.81
N VAL A 177 -2.39 6.26 -4.85
CA VAL A 177 -3.81 6.48 -5.11
C VAL A 177 -4.30 5.32 -5.96
N ASN A 178 -5.19 4.50 -5.40
CA ASN A 178 -5.76 3.35 -6.08
C ASN A 178 -7.28 3.38 -5.93
N LEU A 179 -7.98 3.24 -7.05
CA LEU A 179 -9.43 3.14 -7.07
C LEU A 179 -9.83 1.87 -7.80
N CYS A 180 -10.38 0.91 -7.07
CA CYS A 180 -10.96 -0.27 -7.69
C CYS A 180 -12.28 0.14 -8.38
N PRO A 181 -12.43 -0.06 -9.71
CA PRO A 181 -13.64 0.34 -10.45
C PRO A 181 -14.92 -0.33 -9.92
N LEU A 182 -14.81 -1.53 -9.34
CA LEU A 182 -15.94 -2.24 -8.74
C LEU A 182 -16.51 -1.51 -7.51
N ILE A 183 -15.71 -0.67 -6.84
CA ILE A 183 -16.12 0.06 -5.63
C ILE A 183 -16.96 1.29 -5.97
N LEU A 184 -16.83 1.84 -7.18
CA LEU A 184 -17.61 3.00 -7.65
C LEU A 184 -19.13 2.76 -7.60
N TYR A 185 -19.57 1.51 -7.72
CA TYR A 185 -20.98 1.15 -7.65
C TYR A 185 -21.55 1.13 -6.22
N PHE A 186 -20.68 1.10 -5.20
CA PHE A 186 -21.08 0.88 -3.81
C PHE A 186 -20.89 2.10 -2.91
N ILE A 187 -20.26 3.19 -3.39
CA ILE A 187 -19.94 4.33 -2.54
C ILE A 187 -20.20 5.66 -3.26
N ASN A 188 -20.86 6.59 -2.57
CA ASN A 188 -20.99 7.99 -2.97
C ASN A 188 -19.76 8.78 -2.48
N VAL A 189 -18.62 8.62 -3.15
CA VAL A 189 -17.36 9.29 -2.80
C VAL A 189 -17.27 10.65 -3.47
N ARG A 190 -16.97 11.70 -2.70
CA ARG A 190 -16.53 12.97 -3.29
C ARG A 190 -15.10 12.81 -3.79
N MET A 191 -14.98 12.54 -5.08
CA MET A 191 -13.69 12.39 -5.75
C MET A 191 -12.81 13.61 -5.49
N ALA A 192 -11.52 13.34 -5.24
CA ALA A 192 -10.50 14.36 -5.13
C ALA A 192 -10.48 15.23 -6.39
N THR A 193 -10.20 16.51 -6.20
CA THR A 193 -10.11 17.48 -7.29
C THR A 193 -8.65 17.82 -7.59
N VAL A 194 -8.40 18.52 -8.71
CA VAL A 194 -7.08 19.09 -9.00
C VAL A 194 -6.58 19.97 -7.84
N GLU A 195 -7.47 20.70 -7.16
CA GLU A 195 -7.12 21.50 -5.98
C GLU A 195 -6.62 20.65 -4.80
N ASP A 196 -7.10 19.42 -4.67
CA ASP A 196 -6.63 18.50 -3.64
C ASP A 196 -5.26 17.93 -4.02
N LEU A 197 -5.04 17.64 -5.31
CA LEU A 197 -3.72 17.22 -5.81
C LEU A 197 -2.64 18.29 -5.62
N LYS A 198 -2.99 19.57 -5.79
CA LYS A 198 -2.07 20.71 -5.55
C LYS A 198 -1.57 20.78 -4.10
N LYS A 199 -2.33 20.25 -3.14
CA LYS A 199 -1.99 20.26 -1.71
C LYS A 199 -1.08 19.11 -1.31
N LEU A 200 -0.91 18.10 -2.16
CA LEU A 200 -0.06 16.95 -1.87
C LEU A 200 1.41 17.41 -1.74
N LYS A 201 2.08 16.84 -0.73
CA LYS A 201 3.49 17.13 -0.39
C LYS A 201 4.34 15.87 -0.29
N ASN A 202 3.77 14.72 -0.66
CA ASN A 202 4.50 13.46 -0.73
C ASN A 202 5.66 13.58 -1.73
N LYS A 203 6.73 12.83 -1.49
CA LYS A 203 7.86 12.75 -2.42
C LYS A 203 7.42 12.12 -3.75
N THR A 204 6.62 11.04 -3.65
CA THR A 204 6.07 10.34 -4.81
C THR A 204 4.57 10.13 -4.65
N VAL A 205 3.81 10.37 -5.71
CA VAL A 205 2.38 10.05 -5.78
C VAL A 205 2.15 9.13 -6.98
N ILE A 206 1.65 7.93 -6.73
CA ILE A 206 1.43 6.90 -7.75
C ILE A 206 -0.08 6.75 -7.98
N PHE A 207 -0.54 6.99 -9.20
CA PHE A 207 -1.92 6.75 -9.62
C PHE A 207 -2.02 5.39 -10.31
N GLN A 208 -2.63 4.42 -9.63
CA GLN A 208 -2.83 3.08 -10.16
C GLN A 208 -4.21 2.95 -10.80
N ASN A 209 -4.27 2.62 -12.09
CA ASN A 209 -5.50 2.35 -12.83
C ASN A 209 -6.55 3.48 -12.80
N LEU A 210 -6.11 4.73 -12.65
CA LEU A 210 -6.96 5.90 -12.46
C LEU A 210 -7.22 6.68 -13.76
N TRP A 211 -8.11 6.16 -14.59
CA TRP A 211 -8.56 6.82 -15.82
C TRP A 211 -9.25 8.17 -15.59
N VAL A 212 -9.87 8.31 -14.41
CA VAL A 212 -10.69 9.48 -14.05
C VAL A 212 -9.82 10.73 -13.85
N MET A 213 -8.62 10.56 -13.31
CA MET A 213 -7.71 11.67 -12.98
C MET A 213 -6.73 12.00 -14.12
N ARG A 214 -6.93 11.44 -15.33
CA ARG A 214 -5.94 11.54 -16.43
C ARG A 214 -5.63 12.98 -16.82
N ASN A 215 -6.64 13.84 -16.85
CA ASN A 215 -6.52 15.24 -17.27
C ASN A 215 -5.92 16.12 -16.15
N ASP A 216 -6.01 15.65 -14.91
CA ASP A 216 -5.67 16.45 -13.74
C ASP A 216 -4.17 16.69 -13.63
N ILE A 217 -3.35 15.76 -14.13
CA ILE A 217 -1.89 15.90 -14.17
C ILE A 217 -1.46 16.97 -15.17
N ILE A 218 -2.11 17.05 -16.33
CA ILE A 218 -1.86 18.12 -17.31
C ILE A 218 -2.25 19.48 -16.71
N LEU A 219 -3.42 19.56 -16.05
CA LEU A 219 -3.87 20.78 -15.37
C LEU A 219 -2.93 21.19 -14.22
N LEU A 220 -2.41 20.22 -13.48
CA LEU A 220 -1.45 20.44 -12.41
C LEU A 220 -0.14 21.04 -12.94
N ILE A 221 0.37 20.54 -14.07
CA ILE A 221 1.59 21.08 -14.70
C ILE A 221 1.34 22.50 -15.21
N LYS A 222 0.22 22.75 -15.90
CA LYS A 222 -0.14 24.10 -16.36
C LYS A 222 -0.19 25.10 -15.22
N HIS A 223 -0.83 24.73 -14.11
CA HIS A 223 -0.86 25.57 -12.91
C HIS A 223 0.53 25.82 -12.30
N GLN A 224 1.42 24.82 -12.30
CA GLN A 224 2.80 25.02 -11.84
C GLN A 224 3.58 25.98 -12.75
N MET A 225 3.36 25.94 -14.06
CA MET A 225 3.93 26.91 -15.01
C MET A 225 3.41 28.34 -14.75
N GLU A 226 2.09 28.49 -14.61
CA GLU A 226 1.44 29.79 -14.34
C GLU A 226 1.94 30.42 -13.02
N THR A 227 2.07 29.60 -11.97
CA THR A 227 2.53 30.05 -10.65
C THR A 227 4.05 30.09 -10.51
N LYS A 228 4.80 29.62 -11.52
CA LYS A 228 6.26 29.47 -11.50
C LYS A 228 6.80 28.70 -10.28
N LYS A 229 6.00 27.78 -9.73
CA LYS A 229 6.28 27.07 -8.48
C LYS A 229 6.10 25.57 -8.64
N ALA A 230 7.21 24.84 -8.64
CA ALA A 230 7.19 23.38 -8.63
C ALA A 230 6.75 22.83 -7.26
N THR A 231 6.01 21.73 -7.25
CA THR A 231 5.61 21.05 -6.00
C THR A 231 6.73 20.22 -5.38
N GLY A 232 7.74 19.81 -6.18
CA GLY A 232 8.78 18.86 -5.79
C GLY A 232 8.32 17.40 -5.74
N THR A 233 7.03 17.14 -5.99
CA THR A 233 6.44 15.79 -6.01
C THR A 233 6.62 15.14 -7.36
N THR A 234 7.11 13.90 -7.37
CA THR A 234 7.09 13.06 -8.57
C THR A 234 5.73 12.37 -8.69
N PHE A 235 5.04 12.57 -9.81
CA PHE A 235 3.81 11.84 -10.10
C PHE A 235 4.11 10.67 -11.04
N VAL A 236 3.58 9.51 -10.71
CA VAL A 236 3.71 8.28 -11.49
C VAL A 236 2.32 7.78 -11.82
N ILE A 237 2.08 7.45 -13.08
CA ILE A 237 0.79 6.91 -13.53
C ILE A 237 1.06 5.52 -14.05
N THR A 238 0.50 4.50 -13.42
CA THR A 238 0.73 3.09 -13.79
C THR A 238 -0.52 2.46 -14.39
N THR A 239 -0.31 1.57 -15.35
CA THR A 239 -1.38 0.83 -16.01
C THR A 239 -0.85 -0.44 -16.70
N ASP A 240 -1.73 -1.41 -16.88
CA ASP A 240 -1.50 -2.56 -17.77
C ASP A 240 -1.83 -2.24 -19.24
N ASP A 241 -2.54 -1.15 -19.50
CA ASP A 241 -2.98 -0.78 -20.85
C ASP A 241 -1.95 0.13 -21.57
N LYS A 242 -1.16 -0.47 -22.46
CA LYS A 242 -0.24 0.27 -23.34
C LYS A 242 -0.97 1.33 -24.19
N GLY A 243 -2.22 1.09 -24.55
CA GLY A 243 -3.07 2.03 -25.28
C GLY A 243 -3.39 3.29 -24.47
N PHE A 244 -3.63 3.14 -23.16
CA PHE A 244 -3.82 4.26 -22.23
C PHE A 244 -2.60 5.17 -22.21
N ILE A 245 -1.40 4.61 -22.06
CA ILE A 245 -0.14 5.37 -22.04
C ILE A 245 0.05 6.15 -23.34
N LYS A 246 -0.19 5.49 -24.49
CA LYS A 246 -0.13 6.16 -25.80
C LYS A 246 -1.12 7.31 -25.90
N LYS A 247 -2.34 7.13 -25.40
CA LYS A 247 -3.37 8.19 -25.41
C LYS A 247 -2.96 9.36 -24.53
N MET A 248 -2.51 9.09 -23.30
CA MET A 248 -2.08 10.12 -22.37
C MET A 248 -0.86 10.88 -22.91
N LEU A 249 0.12 10.22 -23.52
CA LEU A 249 1.26 10.90 -24.15
C LEU A 249 0.84 11.80 -25.33
N ARG A 250 -0.20 11.45 -26.09
CA ARG A 250 -0.77 12.34 -27.11
C ARG A 250 -1.42 13.58 -26.50
N GLU A 251 -2.09 13.44 -25.35
CA GLU A 251 -2.66 14.57 -24.61
C GLU A 251 -1.54 15.48 -24.07
N PHE A 252 -0.44 14.91 -23.55
CA PHE A 252 0.77 15.67 -23.20
C PHE A 252 1.36 16.39 -24.41
N GLU A 253 1.41 15.75 -25.57
CA GLU A 253 1.92 16.36 -26.80
C GLU A 253 1.05 17.53 -27.29
N GLN A 254 -0.26 17.41 -27.19
CA GLN A 254 -1.18 18.50 -27.50
C GLN A 254 -1.00 19.69 -26.55
N ALA A 255 -0.72 19.43 -25.27
CA ALA A 255 -0.58 20.46 -24.26
C ALA A 255 0.83 21.10 -24.21
N PHE A 256 1.88 20.32 -24.51
CA PHE A 256 3.28 20.67 -24.23
C PHE A 256 4.23 20.31 -25.38
N GLY A 257 3.70 20.16 -26.61
CA GLY A 257 4.47 19.69 -27.77
C GLY A 257 5.70 20.54 -28.11
N GLU A 258 5.67 21.83 -27.79
CA GLU A 258 6.82 22.75 -27.95
C GLU A 258 8.01 22.39 -27.04
N TYR A 259 7.78 21.64 -25.96
CA TYR A 259 8.79 21.24 -24.98
C TYR A 259 9.32 19.83 -25.19
N ARG A 260 9.15 19.25 -26.38
CA ARG A 260 9.71 17.93 -26.72
C ARG A 260 11.23 17.92 -26.53
N SER A 261 11.74 16.86 -25.93
CA SER A 261 13.17 16.72 -25.61
C SER A 261 13.58 15.25 -25.60
N TYR A 262 14.86 14.97 -25.89
CA TYR A 262 15.42 13.63 -25.75
C TYR A 262 15.73 13.26 -24.29
N LEU A 263 15.73 14.25 -23.38
CA LEU A 263 16.10 14.09 -21.97
C LEU A 263 17.51 13.50 -21.80
N ASP A 264 18.49 14.09 -22.49
CA ASP A 264 19.89 13.66 -22.43
C ASP A 264 20.39 13.66 -20.98
N GLY A 265 21.07 12.57 -20.58
CA GLY A 265 21.55 12.38 -19.21
C GLY A 265 20.56 11.70 -18.24
N VAL A 266 19.31 11.47 -18.64
CA VAL A 266 18.37 10.66 -17.85
C VAL A 266 18.60 9.17 -18.13
N ASN A 267 19.13 8.45 -17.14
CA ASN A 267 19.40 7.01 -17.24
C ASN A 267 18.17 6.17 -16.84
N GLU A 268 17.16 6.16 -17.70
CA GLU A 268 15.93 5.39 -17.51
C GLU A 268 15.65 4.49 -18.73
N ARG A 269 15.01 3.35 -18.52
CA ARG A 269 14.59 2.45 -19.61
C ARG A 269 13.31 2.96 -20.26
N PHE A 270 13.45 3.97 -21.11
CA PHE A 270 12.31 4.58 -21.79
C PHE A 270 11.51 3.59 -22.63
N LEU A 271 10.19 3.79 -22.67
CA LEU A 271 9.30 3.07 -23.57
C LEU A 271 9.66 3.43 -25.02
N PRO A 272 10.06 2.47 -25.86
CA PRO A 272 10.50 2.74 -27.24
C PRO A 272 9.44 3.49 -28.07
N GLY A 273 9.86 4.53 -28.78
CA GLY A 273 9.00 5.34 -29.64
C GLY A 273 8.04 6.30 -28.90
N SER A 274 8.15 6.41 -27.57
CA SER A 274 7.36 7.35 -26.78
C SER A 274 7.90 8.78 -26.84
N SER A 275 6.99 9.76 -26.88
CA SER A 275 7.32 11.19 -26.75
C SER A 275 7.83 11.49 -25.33
N ARG A 276 8.78 12.43 -25.25
CA ARG A 276 9.43 12.88 -24.02
C ARG A 276 9.43 14.39 -23.98
N PHE A 277 9.28 14.97 -22.79
CA PHE A 277 9.11 16.42 -22.63
C PHE A 277 9.97 16.95 -21.48
N SER A 278 10.50 18.16 -21.67
CA SER A 278 11.23 18.93 -20.69
C SER A 278 10.57 20.30 -20.53
N ILE A 279 9.59 20.39 -19.64
CA ILE A 279 8.68 21.54 -19.51
C ILE A 279 9.26 22.52 -18.48
N PRO A 280 9.66 23.74 -18.87
CA PRO A 280 10.20 24.73 -17.93
C PRO A 280 9.10 25.23 -16.98
N ILE A 281 9.43 25.36 -15.70
CA ILE A 281 8.55 25.94 -14.67
C ILE A 281 9.03 27.34 -14.28
N ASN A 282 10.33 27.48 -14.05
CA ASN A 282 11.03 28.74 -13.82
C ASN A 282 12.51 28.58 -14.21
N ASN A 283 13.35 29.56 -13.90
CA ASN A 283 14.78 29.51 -14.26
C ASN A 283 15.58 28.45 -13.48
N GLU A 284 15.00 27.85 -12.45
CA GLU A 284 15.67 26.94 -11.52
C GLU A 284 15.07 25.53 -11.56
N SER A 285 13.98 25.30 -12.30
CA SER A 285 13.29 24.03 -12.31
C SER A 285 12.46 23.78 -13.56
N ARG A 286 12.40 22.50 -13.92
CA ARG A 286 11.63 21.97 -15.04
C ARG A 286 10.96 20.65 -14.64
N ILE A 287 9.99 20.22 -15.43
CA ILE A 287 9.32 18.93 -15.27
C ILE A 287 9.68 18.05 -16.45
N HIS A 288 10.27 16.89 -16.17
CA HIS A 288 10.48 15.84 -17.14
C HIS A 288 9.25 14.95 -17.20
N VAL A 289 8.74 14.71 -18.41
CA VAL A 289 7.65 13.76 -18.67
C VAL A 289 8.13 12.70 -19.64
N TYR A 290 8.05 11.44 -19.25
CA TYR A 290 8.47 10.30 -20.07
C TYR A 290 7.75 9.02 -19.67
N ALA A 291 7.71 8.04 -20.57
CA ALA A 291 7.17 6.72 -20.27
C ALA A 291 8.29 5.68 -20.12
N ILE A 292 8.10 4.72 -19.23
CA ILE A 292 8.98 3.56 -19.02
C ILE A 292 8.15 2.27 -19.06
N GLU A 293 8.84 1.15 -19.29
CA GLU A 293 8.29 -0.20 -19.21
C GLU A 293 9.09 -1.02 -18.21
N ASP A 294 8.39 -1.60 -17.25
CA ASP A 294 8.93 -2.41 -16.18
C ASP A 294 8.18 -3.77 -16.15
N PRO A 295 8.67 -4.77 -16.90
CA PRO A 295 7.94 -6.01 -17.13
C PRO A 295 7.80 -6.90 -15.89
N GLU A 296 8.51 -6.59 -14.80
CA GLU A 296 8.46 -7.38 -13.56
C GLU A 296 7.39 -6.89 -12.58
N GLU A 297 6.75 -5.75 -12.84
CA GLU A 297 5.71 -5.16 -11.99
C GLU A 297 4.30 -5.32 -12.58
N ASP A 298 3.31 -5.39 -11.67
CA ASP A 298 1.89 -5.24 -12.00
C ASP A 298 1.61 -3.78 -12.42
N GLY A 299 1.00 -3.56 -13.57
CA GLY A 299 1.00 -2.25 -14.23
C GLY A 299 2.36 -1.89 -14.84
N PRO A 300 2.89 -2.70 -15.79
CA PRO A 300 4.27 -2.58 -16.28
C PRO A 300 4.54 -1.26 -17.01
N TYR A 301 3.50 -0.57 -17.49
CA TYR A 301 3.68 0.70 -18.18
C TYR A 301 3.46 1.87 -17.22
N LYS A 302 4.44 2.79 -17.19
CA LYS A 302 4.42 3.94 -16.28
C LYS A 302 4.68 5.23 -17.06
N ILE A 303 3.91 6.28 -16.80
CA ILE A 303 4.29 7.66 -17.13
C ILE A 303 4.85 8.32 -15.88
N ILE A 304 6.05 8.88 -16.01
CA ILE A 304 6.75 9.59 -14.96
C ILE A 304 6.66 11.07 -15.26
N VAL A 305 6.20 11.84 -14.27
CA VAL A 305 6.20 13.31 -14.25
C VAL A 305 7.07 13.73 -13.08
N LYS A 306 8.33 14.06 -13.38
CA LYS A 306 9.37 14.27 -12.37
C LYS A 306 9.87 15.71 -12.41
N PRO A 307 9.72 16.49 -11.32
CA PRO A 307 10.38 17.77 -11.19
C PRO A 307 11.88 17.56 -11.04
N VAL A 308 12.67 18.36 -11.76
CA VAL A 308 14.14 18.36 -11.69
C VAL A 308 14.63 19.81 -11.61
N PRO A 309 15.74 20.06 -10.90
CA PRO A 309 16.37 21.37 -10.91
C PRO A 309 16.92 21.67 -12.31
N GLU A 310 16.94 22.94 -12.67
CA GLU A 310 17.73 23.43 -13.80
C GLU A 310 19.20 23.20 -13.43
N ILE A 311 19.90 22.35 -14.18
CA ILE A 311 21.34 22.17 -13.99
C ILE A 311 22.01 23.42 -14.56
N SER A 312 22.62 24.23 -13.68
CA SER A 312 23.56 25.29 -14.07
C SER A 312 24.85 24.72 -14.66
#